data_AF-A0A951T7K0-F1
#
_entry.id   AF-A0A951T7K0-F1
#
_cell.length_a   1.000
_cell.length_b   1.000
_cell.length_c   1.000
_cell.angle_alpha   90.00
_cell.angle_beta   90.00
_cell.angle_gamma   90.00
#
_symmetry.space_group_name_H-M   'P 1'
#
loop_
_entity.id
_entity.type
_entity.pdbx_description
1 polymer ?
#
loop_
_entity_poly.entity_id
_entity_poly.type
_entity_poly.pdbx_seq_one_letter_code
_entity_poly.pdbx_strand_id
1 'polypeptide(L)'
;MKRVRLSVLLVSVLMLCLAPSAAAKSGYLANFITTYPPADNTRIDNCLMCHVNASPNSNSARNSYGTAWRNAGKNFQAIGGVDSDGDGFSNLDEINALAYPGNASDKPAGTVAVPNLAGLAESAAQTAVTDAGLTVGTIGSQFSATVAAGAVISQNPAAGALVSPGAAVNLVVSLGPDPAAGIRAVLAAGFDAADTNGDGRLSFAEASAAAAGVDNAAFGAIDTNGDGFLDRAELGVPDGGAGGCNCGKSLLTPADFQKRLGDFFLTGLALSLLAAWGSRRR
;
A
#
# COMPACT_ATOMS: atom_id res chain seq x y z
N MET A 1 -20.27 78.68 -42.96
CA MET A 1 -20.28 77.51 -42.06
C MET A 1 -19.63 76.32 -42.76
N LYS A 2 -18.44 75.88 -42.34
CA LYS A 2 -17.90 74.52 -42.58
C LYS A 2 -16.90 74.24 -41.46
N ARG A 3 -17.36 73.50 -40.46
CA ARG A 3 -16.57 72.95 -39.35
C ARG A 3 -16.01 71.58 -39.77
N VAL A 4 -15.05 71.10 -38.99
CA VAL A 4 -14.51 69.72 -38.92
C VAL A 4 -13.46 69.47 -40.01
N ARG A 5 -12.19 69.15 -39.73
CA ARG A 5 -11.69 68.05 -38.89
C ARG A 5 -10.32 68.35 -38.26
N LEU A 6 -10.31 68.77 -37.00
CA LEU A 6 -9.14 68.75 -36.10
C LEU A 6 -8.91 67.34 -35.48
N SER A 7 -9.70 66.34 -35.90
CA SER A 7 -9.77 65.02 -35.27
C SER A 7 -8.81 63.98 -35.86
N VAL A 8 -8.07 64.30 -36.91
CA VAL A 8 -7.20 63.32 -37.61
C VAL A 8 -5.75 63.36 -37.09
N LEU A 9 -5.33 64.43 -36.40
CA LEU A 9 -3.94 64.53 -35.91
C LEU A 9 -3.71 63.92 -34.51
N LEU A 10 -4.76 63.62 -33.73
CA LEU A 10 -4.62 63.11 -32.36
C LEU A 10 -4.62 61.57 -32.26
N VAL A 11 -5.00 60.86 -33.32
CA VAL A 11 -5.08 59.38 -33.31
C VAL A 11 -3.73 58.73 -33.67
N SER A 12 -2.79 59.47 -34.26
CA SER A 12 -1.49 58.96 -34.68
C SER A 12 -0.38 59.00 -33.62
N VAL A 13 -0.62 59.57 -32.43
CA VAL A 13 0.40 59.66 -31.35
C VAL A 13 0.09 58.74 -30.16
N LEU A 14 -1.11 58.15 -30.06
CA LEU A 14 -1.50 57.27 -28.96
C LEU A 14 -1.33 55.75 -29.26
N MET A 15 -0.62 55.41 -30.34
CA MET A 15 -0.37 54.03 -30.77
C MET A 15 1.13 53.67 -30.70
N LEU A 16 1.87 54.17 -29.70
CA LEU A 16 3.31 53.91 -29.54
C LEU A 16 3.74 53.39 -28.15
N CYS A 17 2.82 52.99 -27.26
CA CYS A 17 3.22 52.58 -25.90
C CYS A 17 2.61 51.26 -25.38
N LEU A 18 2.03 50.40 -26.21
CA LEU A 18 1.47 49.12 -25.76
C LEU A 18 1.86 47.92 -26.64
N ALA A 19 2.95 48.01 -27.41
CA ALA A 19 3.56 46.77 -27.89
C ALA A 19 4.09 46.04 -26.65
N PRO A 20 3.59 44.84 -26.31
CA PRO A 20 4.30 44.01 -25.35
C PRO A 20 5.70 43.83 -25.92
N SER A 21 6.72 44.15 -25.14
CA SER A 21 8.11 43.88 -25.49
C SER A 21 8.25 42.37 -25.73
N ALA A 22 8.09 41.93 -26.98
CA ALA A 22 8.36 40.57 -27.38
C ALA A 22 9.88 40.39 -27.26
N ALA A 23 10.33 39.93 -26.10
CA ALA A 23 11.72 39.61 -25.88
C ALA A 23 12.10 38.47 -26.83
N ALA A 24 12.88 38.79 -27.87
CA ALA A 24 13.32 37.80 -28.83
C ALA A 24 14.20 36.77 -28.13
N LYS A 25 13.85 35.48 -28.26
CA LYS A 25 14.68 34.38 -27.75
C LYS A 25 16.03 34.37 -28.46
N SER A 26 17.08 33.95 -27.75
CA SER A 26 18.38 33.71 -28.41
C SER A 26 18.25 32.59 -29.44
N GLY A 27 19.08 32.59 -30.49
CA GLY A 27 19.04 31.53 -31.51
C GLY A 27 19.27 30.12 -30.95
N TYR A 28 20.04 30.00 -29.86
CA TYR A 28 20.24 28.74 -29.16
C TYR A 28 19.01 28.32 -28.35
N LEU A 29 18.35 29.26 -27.67
CA LEU A 29 17.12 28.98 -26.95
C LEU A 29 16.00 28.59 -27.93
N ALA A 30 15.90 29.28 -29.08
CA ALA A 30 14.96 28.90 -30.13
C ALA A 30 15.24 27.47 -30.66
N ASN A 31 16.51 27.09 -30.84
CA ASN A 31 16.90 25.73 -31.24
C ASN A 31 16.56 24.69 -30.15
N PHE A 32 16.79 25.04 -28.88
CA PHE A 32 16.39 24.19 -27.75
C PHE A 32 14.89 23.90 -27.77
N ILE A 33 14.06 24.94 -27.90
CA ILE A 33 12.59 24.80 -27.98
C ILE A 33 12.16 24.04 -29.25
N THR A 34 12.88 24.21 -30.36
CA THR A 34 12.63 23.40 -31.57
C THR A 34 12.92 21.91 -31.33
N THR A 35 13.94 21.59 -30.53
CA THR A 35 14.33 20.22 -30.19
C THR A 35 13.39 19.60 -29.14
N TYR A 36 12.93 20.41 -28.18
CA TYR A 36 12.04 20.01 -27.09
C TYR A 36 10.80 20.93 -27.00
N PRO A 37 9.83 20.80 -27.92
CA PRO A 37 8.66 21.67 -27.96
C PRO A 37 7.85 21.79 -26.65
N PRO A 38 7.70 20.73 -25.82
CA PRO A 38 7.00 20.84 -24.53
C PRO A 38 7.64 21.82 -23.54
N ALA A 39 8.90 22.20 -23.74
CA ALA A 39 9.57 23.18 -22.90
C ALA A 39 9.14 24.63 -23.20
N ASP A 40 8.47 24.91 -24.33
CA ASP A 40 8.09 26.27 -24.72
C ASP A 40 7.20 26.94 -23.68
N ASN A 41 7.54 28.18 -23.30
CA ASN A 41 6.81 28.98 -22.32
C ASN A 41 6.70 28.31 -20.93
N THR A 42 7.69 27.49 -20.56
CA THR A 42 7.81 26.87 -19.24
C THR A 42 8.95 27.49 -18.42
N ARG A 43 9.12 27.05 -17.18
CA ARG A 43 10.22 27.53 -16.33
C ARG A 43 11.60 27.25 -16.91
N ILE A 44 11.76 26.28 -17.80
CA ILE A 44 13.06 25.92 -18.38
C ILE A 44 13.37 26.63 -19.72
N ASP A 45 12.45 27.48 -20.21
CA ASP A 45 12.58 28.25 -21.45
C ASP A 45 13.27 29.61 -21.22
N ASN A 46 14.46 29.59 -20.64
CA ASN A 46 15.23 30.82 -20.42
C ASN A 46 16.73 30.55 -20.34
N CYS A 47 17.54 31.61 -20.19
CA CYS A 47 19.00 31.50 -20.17
C CYS A 47 19.56 30.61 -19.04
N LEU A 48 18.81 30.39 -17.95
CA LEU A 48 19.22 29.51 -16.85
C LEU A 48 19.39 28.05 -17.26
N MET A 49 18.79 27.65 -18.40
CA MET A 49 19.02 26.33 -18.99
C MET A 49 20.52 26.05 -19.17
N CYS A 50 21.30 27.01 -19.68
CA CYS A 50 22.73 26.84 -19.94
C CYS A 50 23.65 27.68 -19.04
N HIS A 51 23.09 28.57 -18.21
CA HIS A 51 23.84 29.53 -17.41
C HIS A 51 23.42 29.53 -15.94
N VAL A 52 24.33 29.89 -15.04
CA VAL A 52 24.03 29.96 -13.60
C VAL A 52 23.20 31.20 -13.21
N ASN A 53 23.17 32.22 -14.08
CA ASN A 53 22.42 33.45 -13.88
C ASN A 53 21.70 33.83 -15.17
N ALA A 54 20.51 34.43 -15.06
CA ALA A 54 19.73 34.93 -16.18
C ALA A 54 20.31 36.23 -16.71
N SER A 55 21.50 36.19 -17.33
CA SER A 55 22.05 37.34 -18.05
C SER A 55 21.68 37.30 -19.52
N PRO A 56 21.12 38.39 -20.08
CA PRO A 56 20.89 38.52 -21.51
C PRO A 56 22.19 38.71 -22.31
N ASN A 57 23.30 39.04 -21.63
CA ASN A 57 24.63 39.03 -22.24
C ASN A 57 25.34 37.69 -21.94
N SER A 58 25.97 37.12 -22.96
CA SER A 58 26.63 35.80 -22.95
C SER A 58 27.83 35.67 -21.99
N ASN A 59 28.08 36.65 -21.12
CA ASN A 59 29.19 36.67 -20.16
C ASN A 59 28.90 35.92 -18.86
N SER A 60 27.70 35.37 -18.67
CA SER A 60 27.43 34.53 -17.50
C SER A 60 28.14 33.19 -17.61
N ALA A 61 28.74 32.76 -16.49
CA ALA A 61 29.29 31.41 -16.36
C ALA A 61 28.22 30.38 -16.73
N ARG A 62 28.65 29.32 -17.40
CA ARG A 62 27.75 28.24 -17.80
C ARG A 62 27.62 27.24 -16.68
N ASN A 63 26.42 26.71 -16.53
CA ASN A 63 26.18 25.58 -15.64
C ASN A 63 26.74 24.29 -16.27
N SER A 64 26.53 23.16 -15.61
CA SER A 64 27.04 21.88 -16.07
C SER A 64 26.45 21.48 -17.43
N TYR A 65 25.13 21.60 -17.61
CA TYR A 65 24.44 21.37 -18.89
C TYR A 65 24.98 22.23 -20.03
N GLY A 66 25.09 23.53 -19.84
CA GLY A 66 25.61 24.47 -20.84
C GLY A 66 27.08 24.20 -21.20
N THR A 67 27.84 23.60 -20.29
CA THR A 67 29.21 23.14 -20.54
C THR A 67 29.21 21.84 -21.35
N ALA A 68 28.41 20.84 -20.98
CA ALA A 68 28.23 19.60 -21.74
C ALA A 68 27.77 19.90 -23.18
N TRP A 69 26.76 20.75 -23.33
CA TRP A 69 26.25 21.21 -24.63
C TRP A 69 27.33 21.88 -25.48
N ARG A 70 28.16 22.78 -24.90
CA ARG A 70 29.29 23.38 -25.65
C ARG A 70 30.26 22.31 -26.13
N ASN A 71 30.61 21.37 -25.26
CA ASN A 71 31.60 20.34 -25.55
C ASN A 71 31.09 19.35 -26.61
N ALA A 72 29.78 19.10 -26.65
CA ALA A 72 29.10 18.32 -27.67
C ALA A 72 28.85 19.08 -29.00
N GLY A 73 29.61 20.15 -29.26
CA GLY A 73 29.47 20.92 -30.49
C GLY A 73 28.13 21.65 -30.61
N LYS A 74 27.50 21.98 -29.48
CA LYS A 74 26.20 22.67 -29.39
C LYS A 74 25.01 21.84 -29.90
N ASN A 75 25.10 20.52 -29.76
CA ASN A 75 24.02 19.60 -30.12
C ASN A 75 23.25 19.15 -28.87
N PHE A 76 21.98 19.55 -28.76
CA PHE A 76 21.13 19.21 -27.62
C PHE A 76 20.77 17.72 -27.55
N GLN A 77 20.59 17.07 -28.70
CA GLN A 77 20.26 15.64 -28.76
C GLN A 77 21.45 14.78 -28.36
N ALA A 78 22.67 15.20 -28.70
CA ALA A 78 23.91 14.48 -28.35
C ALA A 78 24.15 14.39 -26.84
N ILE A 79 23.57 15.29 -26.05
CA ILE A 79 23.69 15.29 -24.59
C ILE A 79 22.43 14.81 -23.87
N GLY A 80 21.37 14.41 -24.59
CA GLY A 80 20.09 14.05 -23.95
C GLY A 80 20.22 12.94 -22.90
N GLY A 81 21.04 11.92 -23.16
CA GLY A 81 21.29 10.82 -22.21
C GLY A 81 22.43 11.07 -21.21
N VAL A 82 23.02 12.27 -21.17
CA VAL A 82 24.09 12.62 -20.23
C VAL A 82 23.46 13.16 -18.95
N ASP A 83 23.93 12.71 -17.80
CA ASP A 83 23.69 13.36 -16.49
C ASP A 83 24.77 14.45 -16.32
N SER A 84 24.42 15.71 -16.61
CA SER A 84 25.43 16.77 -16.69
C SER A 84 25.91 17.24 -15.33
N ASP A 85 25.04 17.22 -14.31
CA ASP A 85 25.33 17.74 -12.98
C ASP A 85 25.55 16.66 -11.91
N GLY A 86 25.38 15.39 -12.28
CA GLY A 86 25.75 14.22 -11.49
C GLY A 86 24.71 13.83 -10.44
N ASP A 87 23.44 14.18 -10.65
CA ASP A 87 22.38 14.01 -9.65
C ASP A 87 21.56 12.71 -9.80
N GLY A 88 21.88 11.92 -10.83
CA GLY A 88 21.26 10.64 -11.14
C GLY A 88 20.17 10.68 -12.21
N PHE A 89 19.84 11.85 -12.77
CA PHE A 89 18.88 11.99 -13.87
C PHE A 89 19.59 12.40 -15.17
N SER A 90 19.15 11.88 -16.31
CA SER A 90 19.67 12.34 -17.59
C SER A 90 19.07 13.71 -17.94
N ASN A 91 19.80 14.50 -18.71
CA ASN A 91 19.30 15.81 -19.16
C ASN A 91 17.91 15.72 -19.81
N LEU A 92 17.63 14.64 -20.54
CA LEU A 92 16.34 14.42 -21.18
C LEU A 92 15.23 14.14 -20.16
N ASP A 93 15.50 13.38 -19.09
CA ASP A 93 14.55 13.13 -18.01
C ASP A 93 14.17 14.43 -17.30
N GLU A 94 15.17 15.26 -17.04
CA GLU A 94 15.01 16.57 -16.40
C GLU A 94 14.23 17.54 -17.30
N ILE A 95 14.57 17.64 -18.59
CA ILE A 95 13.83 18.47 -19.56
C ILE A 95 12.36 18.04 -19.64
N ASN A 96 12.10 16.73 -19.70
CA ASN A 96 10.74 16.18 -19.72
C ASN A 96 9.97 16.49 -18.42
N ALA A 97 10.67 16.59 -17.29
CA ALA A 97 10.10 16.95 -16.00
C ALA A 97 10.07 18.47 -15.72
N LEU A 98 10.51 19.30 -16.68
CA LEU A 98 10.67 20.76 -16.51
C LEU A 98 11.59 21.14 -15.33
N ALA A 99 12.62 20.32 -15.11
CA ALA A 99 13.73 20.53 -14.18
C ALA A 99 14.95 21.08 -14.95
N TYR A 100 15.86 21.79 -14.27
CA TYR A 100 17.04 22.39 -14.90
C TYR A 100 18.23 21.40 -14.96
N PRO A 101 18.65 20.91 -16.15
CA PRO A 101 19.66 19.84 -16.29
C PRO A 101 21.10 20.15 -15.86
N GLY A 102 21.32 21.35 -15.35
CA GLY A 102 22.62 21.83 -14.88
C GLY A 102 22.58 22.26 -13.43
N ASN A 103 21.55 21.83 -12.68
CA ASN A 103 21.32 22.15 -11.29
C ASN A 103 20.86 20.89 -10.53
N ALA A 104 21.80 20.21 -9.88
CA ALA A 104 21.57 18.97 -9.12
C ALA A 104 20.55 19.06 -7.97
N SER A 105 20.09 20.28 -7.63
CA SER A 105 19.02 20.50 -6.64
C SER A 105 17.63 20.65 -7.26
N ASP A 106 17.50 20.83 -8.58
CA ASP A 106 16.25 21.01 -9.30
C ASP A 106 16.01 19.85 -10.26
N LYS A 107 15.61 18.72 -9.67
CA LYS A 107 15.53 17.44 -10.35
C LYS A 107 14.12 16.86 -10.38
N PRO A 108 13.81 15.93 -11.30
CA PRO A 108 12.56 15.20 -11.28
C PRO A 108 12.33 14.59 -9.89
N ALA A 109 11.07 14.57 -9.46
CA ALA A 109 10.69 13.66 -8.39
C ALA A 109 10.90 12.23 -8.92
N GLY A 110 12.05 11.62 -8.60
CA GLY A 110 12.28 10.21 -8.86
C GLY A 110 11.12 9.39 -8.32
N THR A 111 10.84 8.25 -8.93
CA THR A 111 9.87 7.31 -8.37
C THR A 111 10.54 5.98 -8.08
N VAL A 112 10.19 5.41 -6.94
CA VAL A 112 10.60 4.10 -6.47
C VAL A 112 9.36 3.22 -6.48
N ALA A 113 9.48 2.03 -7.04
CA ALA A 113 8.43 1.03 -6.98
C ALA A 113 8.39 0.41 -5.57
N VAL A 114 7.22 0.40 -4.95
CA VAL A 114 7.04 -0.21 -3.64
C VAL A 114 7.19 -1.74 -3.77
N PRO A 115 8.05 -2.40 -2.98
CA PRO A 115 8.24 -3.86 -3.04
C PRO A 115 6.97 -4.61 -2.60
N ASN A 116 6.85 -5.88 -3.00
CA ASN A 116 5.83 -6.78 -2.46
C ASN A 116 6.31 -7.40 -1.15
N LEU A 117 5.59 -7.09 -0.06
CA LEU A 117 5.94 -7.46 1.31
C LEU A 117 4.99 -8.51 1.88
N ALA A 118 3.87 -8.80 1.23
CA ALA A 118 2.86 -9.72 1.74
C ALA A 118 3.46 -11.13 1.93
N GLY A 119 3.22 -11.71 3.12
CA GLY A 119 3.73 -13.03 3.51
C GLY A 119 5.18 -13.06 3.97
N LEU A 120 5.94 -11.96 3.85
CA LEU A 120 7.28 -11.88 4.44
C LEU A 120 7.20 -11.77 5.96
N ALA A 121 8.22 -12.29 6.65
CA ALA A 121 8.43 -11.97 8.07
C ALA A 121 8.62 -10.45 8.24
N GLU A 122 8.11 -9.89 9.33
CA GLU A 122 8.16 -8.44 9.60
C GLU A 122 9.57 -7.85 9.41
N SER A 123 10.60 -8.49 9.97
CA SER A 123 11.98 -8.03 9.85
C SER A 123 12.48 -8.02 8.39
N ALA A 124 12.15 -9.05 7.62
CA ALA A 124 12.50 -9.14 6.20
C ALA A 124 11.75 -8.08 5.37
N ALA A 125 10.49 -7.79 5.73
CA ALA A 125 9.73 -6.72 5.09
C ALA A 125 10.34 -5.34 5.36
N GLN A 126 10.76 -5.07 6.60
CA GLN A 126 11.44 -3.82 6.94
C GLN A 126 12.74 -3.65 6.15
N THR A 127 13.56 -4.70 6.05
CA THR A 127 14.79 -4.68 5.22
C THR A 127 14.48 -4.42 3.74
N ALA A 128 13.47 -5.10 3.17
CA ALA A 128 13.08 -4.88 1.78
C ALA A 128 12.61 -3.44 1.50
N VAL A 129 11.94 -2.79 2.47
CA VAL A 129 11.55 -1.38 2.38
C VAL A 129 12.78 -0.47 2.36
N THR A 130 13.71 -0.66 3.30
CA THR A 130 14.92 0.17 3.38
C THR A 130 15.84 -0.02 2.18
N ASP A 131 15.98 -1.26 1.69
CA ASP A 131 16.79 -1.59 0.51
C ASP A 131 16.24 -0.96 -0.76
N ALA A 132 14.93 -0.75 -0.84
CA ALA A 132 14.29 -0.02 -1.93
C ALA A 132 14.49 1.52 -1.84
N GLY A 133 15.10 2.05 -0.78
CA GLY A 133 15.23 3.48 -0.55
C GLY A 133 13.92 4.14 -0.06
N LEU A 134 13.03 3.35 0.55
CA LEU A 134 11.80 3.79 1.20
C LEU A 134 11.98 3.79 2.73
N THR A 135 11.01 4.32 3.46
CA THR A 135 11.01 4.32 4.92
C THR A 135 9.92 3.41 5.48
N VAL A 136 10.20 2.77 6.61
CA VAL A 136 9.19 1.98 7.34
C VAL A 136 8.23 2.96 8.01
N GLY A 137 6.93 2.81 7.71
CA GLY A 137 5.86 3.60 8.27
C GLY A 137 5.31 2.99 9.57
N THR A 138 3.99 3.07 9.76
CA THR A 138 3.34 2.44 10.91
C THR A 138 3.27 0.94 10.74
N ILE A 139 3.47 0.20 11.84
CA ILE A 139 3.29 -1.25 11.89
C ILE A 139 2.08 -1.52 12.78
N GLY A 140 0.96 -1.89 12.15
CA GLY A 140 -0.23 -2.39 12.82
C GLY A 140 -0.19 -3.91 12.98
N SER A 141 -1.08 -4.45 13.80
CA SER A 141 -1.23 -5.89 13.97
C SER A 141 -2.70 -6.31 13.87
N GLN A 142 -2.94 -7.50 13.35
CA GLN A 142 -4.28 -8.08 13.19
C GLN A 142 -4.22 -9.60 13.28
N PHE A 143 -5.25 -10.24 13.84
CA PHE A 143 -5.39 -11.69 13.73
C PHE A 143 -5.66 -12.13 12.29
N SER A 144 -5.07 -13.25 11.89
CA SER A 144 -5.30 -13.90 10.60
C SER A 144 -5.26 -15.41 10.75
N ALA A 145 -6.32 -16.08 10.29
CA ALA A 145 -6.36 -17.54 10.23
C ALA A 145 -5.48 -18.13 9.11
N THR A 146 -5.09 -17.31 8.13
CA THR A 146 -4.40 -17.77 6.91
C THR A 146 -2.95 -17.28 6.80
N VAL A 147 -2.57 -16.23 7.54
CA VAL A 147 -1.21 -15.69 7.55
C VAL A 147 -0.54 -16.03 8.88
N ALA A 148 0.63 -16.66 8.83
CA ALA A 148 1.37 -17.06 10.01
C ALA A 148 1.71 -15.85 10.90
N ALA A 149 1.71 -16.05 12.23
CA ALA A 149 2.08 -15.00 13.17
C ALA A 149 3.48 -14.44 12.86
N GLY A 150 3.61 -13.11 12.93
CA GLY A 150 4.84 -12.38 12.59
C GLY A 150 5.09 -12.13 11.10
N ALA A 151 4.19 -12.61 10.21
CA ALA A 151 4.25 -12.31 8.78
C ALA A 151 3.32 -11.15 8.39
N VAL A 152 3.68 -10.39 7.37
CA VAL A 152 2.91 -9.26 6.85
C VAL A 152 1.63 -9.76 6.17
N ILE A 153 0.48 -9.29 6.66
CA ILE A 153 -0.84 -9.48 6.05
C ILE A 153 -0.99 -8.54 4.86
N SER A 154 -0.71 -7.25 5.06
CA SER A 154 -0.91 -6.22 4.06
C SER A 154 0.06 -5.06 4.22
N GLN A 155 0.15 -4.25 3.17
CA GLN A 155 0.97 -3.05 3.12
C GLN A 155 0.20 -1.89 2.50
N ASN A 156 0.62 -0.67 2.79
CA ASN A 156 0.18 0.53 2.10
C ASN A 156 1.33 1.54 2.01
N PRO A 157 1.73 2.04 0.84
CA PRO A 157 1.13 1.83 -0.48
C PRO A 157 1.21 0.38 -1.00
N ALA A 158 0.34 0.06 -1.96
CA ALA A 158 0.29 -1.27 -2.56
C ALA A 158 1.59 -1.60 -3.32
N ALA A 159 1.91 -2.89 -3.42
CA ALA A 159 3.07 -3.36 -4.18
C ALA A 159 3.02 -2.87 -5.63
N GLY A 160 4.17 -2.42 -6.16
CA GLY A 160 4.31 -1.85 -7.49
C GLY A 160 3.85 -0.39 -7.63
N ALA A 161 3.26 0.22 -6.59
CA ALA A 161 2.97 1.65 -6.62
C ALA A 161 4.26 2.46 -6.79
N LEU A 162 4.21 3.53 -7.59
CA LEU A 162 5.32 4.44 -7.77
C LEU A 162 5.21 5.60 -6.77
N VAL A 163 6.21 5.75 -5.91
CA VAL A 163 6.24 6.77 -4.86
C VAL A 163 7.56 7.53 -4.87
N SER A 164 7.59 8.72 -4.28
CA SER A 164 8.85 9.45 -4.11
C SER A 164 9.84 8.66 -3.24
N PRO A 165 11.15 8.71 -3.52
CA PRO A 165 12.19 8.19 -2.63
C PRO A 165 11.97 8.66 -1.18
N GLY A 166 12.19 7.75 -0.23
CA GLY A 166 11.97 8.02 1.20
C GLY A 166 10.50 8.00 1.66
N ALA A 167 9.53 7.78 0.76
CA ALA A 167 8.13 7.63 1.16
C ALA A 167 7.95 6.46 2.15
N ALA A 168 6.99 6.63 3.07
CA ALA A 168 6.71 5.64 4.11
C ALA A 168 5.81 4.50 3.58
N VAL A 169 6.12 3.26 3.97
CA VAL A 169 5.31 2.07 3.73
C VAL A 169 4.79 1.52 5.07
N ASN A 170 3.49 1.58 5.27
CA ASN A 170 2.82 1.05 6.44
C ASN A 170 2.56 -0.45 6.26
N LEU A 171 2.64 -1.21 7.35
CA LEU A 171 2.48 -2.67 7.38
C LEU A 171 1.36 -3.07 8.35
N VAL A 172 0.67 -4.17 8.05
CA VAL A 172 -0.15 -4.90 9.01
C VAL A 172 0.43 -6.28 9.17
N VAL A 173 0.80 -6.66 10.39
CA VAL A 173 1.45 -7.93 10.71
C VAL A 173 0.45 -8.87 11.39
N SER A 174 0.55 -10.15 11.08
CA SER A 174 -0.32 -11.18 11.64
C SER A 174 0.04 -11.49 13.10
N LEU A 175 -0.98 -11.54 13.95
CA LEU A 175 -0.91 -12.11 15.29
C LEU A 175 -1.16 -13.64 15.29
N GLY A 176 -1.36 -14.23 14.11
CA GLY A 176 -1.85 -15.60 13.95
C GLY A 176 -3.38 -15.68 14.08
N PRO A 177 -3.95 -16.89 14.18
CA PRO A 177 -5.38 -17.08 14.35
C PRO A 177 -5.90 -16.42 15.63
N ASP A 178 -7.11 -15.86 15.58
CA ASP A 178 -7.78 -15.32 16.76
C ASP A 178 -8.03 -16.44 17.79
N PRO A 179 -7.42 -16.40 18.98
CA PRO A 179 -7.64 -17.42 20.01
C PRO A 179 -9.11 -17.50 20.44
N ALA A 180 -9.81 -16.36 20.49
CA ALA A 180 -11.22 -16.31 20.88
C ALA A 180 -12.10 -17.00 19.84
N ALA A 181 -11.77 -16.93 18.54
CA ALA A 181 -12.52 -17.62 17.50
C ALA A 181 -12.49 -19.15 17.67
N GLY A 182 -11.34 -19.72 18.03
CA GLY A 182 -11.20 -21.16 18.30
C GLY A 182 -12.02 -21.60 19.52
N ILE A 183 -11.91 -20.85 20.62
CA ILE A 183 -12.66 -21.09 21.86
C ILE A 183 -14.17 -20.97 21.61
N ARG A 184 -14.58 -19.90 20.91
CA ARG A 184 -15.96 -19.64 20.52
C ARG A 184 -16.55 -20.82 19.75
N ALA A 185 -15.81 -21.38 18.79
CA ALA A 185 -16.25 -22.54 18.02
C ALA A 185 -16.43 -23.81 18.88
N VAL A 186 -15.53 -24.05 19.85
CA VAL A 186 -15.66 -25.20 20.77
C VAL A 186 -16.87 -25.05 21.68
N LEU A 187 -17.04 -23.88 22.29
CA LEU A 187 -18.18 -23.59 23.18
C LEU A 187 -19.50 -23.60 22.41
N ALA A 188 -19.53 -23.07 21.18
CA ALA A 188 -20.69 -23.13 20.29
C ALA A 188 -21.12 -24.57 19.99
N ALA A 189 -20.17 -25.46 19.66
CA ALA A 189 -20.46 -26.86 19.36
C ALA A 189 -20.91 -27.66 20.58
N GLY A 190 -20.45 -27.28 21.78
CA GLY A 190 -20.73 -27.95 23.05
C GLY A 190 -21.72 -27.23 23.95
N PHE A 191 -22.43 -26.19 23.47
CA PHE A 191 -23.17 -25.26 24.32
C PHE A 191 -24.11 -25.94 25.32
N ASP A 192 -25.00 -26.81 24.82
CA ASP A 192 -26.01 -27.47 25.65
C ASP A 192 -25.39 -28.44 26.68
N ALA A 193 -24.18 -28.94 26.41
CA ALA A 193 -23.45 -29.80 27.35
C ALA A 193 -22.65 -28.99 28.38
N ALA A 194 -22.21 -27.78 28.00
CA ALA A 194 -21.50 -26.85 28.86
C ALA A 194 -22.46 -26.13 29.84
N ASP A 195 -23.70 -25.87 29.44
CA ASP A 195 -24.76 -25.30 30.27
C ASP A 195 -25.28 -26.34 31.29
N THR A 196 -24.51 -26.53 32.36
CA THR A 196 -24.80 -27.57 33.35
C THR A 196 -26.00 -27.24 34.23
N ASN A 197 -26.31 -25.95 34.38
CA ASN A 197 -27.38 -25.46 35.24
C ASN A 197 -28.71 -25.26 34.46
N GLY A 198 -28.66 -25.21 33.13
CA GLY A 198 -29.81 -25.14 32.23
C GLY A 198 -30.44 -23.74 32.13
N ASP A 199 -29.71 -22.68 32.47
CA ASP A 199 -30.20 -21.30 32.41
C ASP A 199 -30.12 -20.68 30.99
N GLY A 200 -29.55 -21.41 30.03
CA GLY A 200 -29.44 -21.01 28.64
C GLY A 200 -28.25 -20.10 28.34
N ARG A 201 -27.31 -19.93 29.28
CA ARG A 201 -26.09 -19.12 29.16
C ARG A 201 -24.91 -19.89 29.76
N LEU A 202 -23.69 -19.53 29.39
CA LEU A 202 -22.48 -20.13 29.98
C LEU A 202 -21.81 -19.14 30.92
N SER A 203 -21.77 -19.47 32.21
CA SER A 203 -20.88 -18.78 33.15
C SER A 203 -19.41 -19.05 32.82
N PHE A 204 -18.49 -18.24 33.35
CA PHE A 204 -17.05 -18.50 33.25
C PHE A 204 -16.66 -19.91 33.71
N ALA A 205 -17.28 -20.41 34.78
CA ALA A 205 -17.00 -21.75 35.31
C ALA A 205 -17.41 -22.85 34.33
N GLU A 206 -18.58 -22.70 33.70
CA GLU A 206 -19.08 -23.64 32.69
C GLU A 206 -18.23 -23.61 31.42
N ALA A 207 -17.92 -22.41 30.92
CA ALA A 207 -17.08 -22.24 29.73
C ALA A 207 -15.66 -22.79 29.94
N SER A 208 -15.03 -22.50 31.09
CA SER A 208 -13.67 -23.00 31.41
C SER A 208 -13.61 -24.50 31.70
N ALA A 209 -14.71 -25.11 32.16
CA ALA A 209 -14.81 -26.56 32.25
C ALA A 209 -15.01 -27.22 30.88
N ALA A 210 -15.70 -26.55 29.95
CA ALA A 210 -16.04 -27.09 28.64
C ALA A 210 -14.95 -26.94 27.56
N ALA A 211 -14.12 -25.89 27.64
CA ALA A 211 -13.06 -25.64 26.66
C ALA A 211 -11.73 -25.28 27.34
N ALA A 212 -10.68 -26.02 26.99
CA ALA A 212 -9.33 -25.71 27.45
C ALA A 212 -8.86 -24.35 26.90
N GLY A 213 -8.21 -23.55 27.73
CA GLY A 213 -7.67 -22.24 27.33
C GLY A 213 -8.65 -21.08 27.47
N VAL A 214 -9.85 -21.30 28.01
CA VAL A 214 -10.74 -20.21 28.45
C VAL A 214 -10.15 -19.60 29.73
N ASP A 215 -9.44 -18.49 29.57
CA ASP A 215 -9.09 -17.60 30.67
C ASP A 215 -10.03 -16.37 30.69
N ASN A 216 -9.90 -15.51 31.71
CA ASN A 216 -10.75 -14.33 31.83
C ASN A 216 -10.65 -13.39 30.62
N ALA A 217 -9.50 -13.35 29.94
CA ALA A 217 -9.30 -12.49 28.78
C ALA A 217 -10.02 -13.05 27.55
N ALA A 218 -9.90 -14.35 27.28
CA ALA A 218 -10.60 -15.02 26.21
C ALA A 218 -12.12 -15.03 26.43
N PHE A 219 -12.56 -15.26 27.68
CA PHE A 219 -13.98 -15.17 28.04
C PHE A 219 -14.50 -13.75 27.81
N GLY A 220 -13.82 -12.72 28.34
CA GLY A 220 -14.20 -11.32 28.14
C GLY A 220 -14.13 -10.85 26.69
N ALA A 221 -13.30 -11.47 25.85
CA ALA A 221 -13.27 -11.20 24.41
C ALA A 221 -14.47 -11.81 23.66
N ILE A 222 -15.12 -12.82 24.23
CA ILE A 222 -16.34 -13.44 23.69
C ILE A 222 -17.60 -12.81 24.29
N ASP A 223 -17.57 -12.49 25.59
CA ASP A 223 -18.59 -11.73 26.34
C ASP A 223 -18.56 -10.25 25.91
N THR A 224 -19.15 -9.99 24.75
CA THR A 224 -19.13 -8.66 24.11
C THR A 224 -20.02 -7.66 24.81
N ASN A 225 -21.06 -8.14 25.51
CA ASN A 225 -21.99 -7.27 26.24
C ASN A 225 -21.52 -6.99 27.69
N GLY A 226 -20.53 -7.75 28.19
CA GLY A 226 -19.89 -7.60 29.49
C GLY A 226 -20.77 -8.00 30.67
N ASP A 227 -21.76 -8.88 30.45
CA ASP A 227 -22.73 -9.27 31.46
C ASP A 227 -22.26 -10.45 32.33
N GLY A 228 -21.09 -11.01 32.03
CA GLY A 228 -20.44 -12.10 32.77
C GLY A 228 -20.85 -13.50 32.32
N PHE A 229 -21.64 -13.64 31.25
CA PHE A 229 -22.05 -14.91 30.69
C PHE A 229 -21.93 -14.90 29.17
N LEU A 230 -21.73 -16.07 28.57
CA LEU A 230 -21.75 -16.23 27.11
C LEU A 230 -23.11 -16.76 26.67
N ASP A 231 -23.80 -16.02 25.82
CA ASP A 231 -25.02 -16.50 25.17
C ASP A 231 -24.73 -17.11 23.76
N ARG A 232 -25.78 -17.68 23.14
CA ARG A 232 -25.67 -18.28 21.81
C ARG A 232 -25.29 -17.25 20.74
N ALA A 233 -25.78 -16.03 20.85
CA ALA A 233 -25.51 -14.97 19.89
C ALA A 233 -24.04 -14.54 19.95
N GLU A 234 -23.48 -14.41 21.15
CA GLU A 234 -22.06 -14.15 21.38
C GLU A 234 -21.19 -15.30 20.88
N LEU A 235 -21.68 -16.53 20.93
CA LEU A 235 -20.99 -17.67 20.33
C LEU A 235 -21.18 -17.83 18.82
N GLY A 236 -21.99 -16.96 18.19
CA GLY A 236 -22.33 -17.05 16.77
C GLY A 236 -23.19 -18.28 16.43
N VAL A 237 -23.82 -18.89 17.43
CA VAL A 237 -24.81 -19.94 17.27
C VAL A 237 -26.14 -19.25 16.98
N PRO A 238 -26.76 -19.46 15.81
CA PRO A 238 -28.08 -18.88 15.56
C PRO A 238 -29.04 -19.38 16.64
N ASP A 239 -29.88 -18.48 17.15
CA ASP A 239 -30.91 -18.83 18.13
C ASP A 239 -31.76 -19.98 17.54
N GLY A 240 -31.47 -21.20 17.99
CA GLY A 240 -32.37 -22.31 17.87
C GLY A 240 -33.54 -21.95 18.76
N GLY A 241 -34.49 -21.19 18.19
CA GLY A 241 -35.58 -20.57 18.92
C GLY A 241 -36.12 -21.54 19.96
N ALA A 242 -36.24 -21.06 21.20
CA ALA A 242 -36.87 -21.76 22.29
C ALA A 242 -38.28 -22.19 21.84
N GLY A 243 -38.34 -23.40 21.29
CA GLY A 243 -39.50 -24.09 20.78
C GLY A 243 -39.39 -25.53 21.21
N GLY A 244 -39.33 -25.71 22.53
CA GLY A 244 -39.49 -27.00 23.18
C GLY A 244 -38.47 -27.23 24.26
N CYS A 245 -38.87 -26.96 25.51
CA CYS A 245 -38.67 -27.99 26.52
C CYS A 245 -39.12 -29.32 25.91
N ASN A 246 -38.18 -30.18 25.55
CA ASN A 246 -38.44 -31.60 25.47
C ASN A 246 -37.20 -32.31 26.01
N CYS A 247 -37.18 -32.42 27.33
CA CYS A 247 -36.75 -33.66 27.97
C CYS A 247 -37.22 -34.84 27.11
N GLY A 248 -36.31 -35.39 26.30
CA GLY A 248 -36.59 -36.48 25.36
C GLY A 248 -36.26 -36.16 23.90
N LYS A 249 -34.97 -36.09 23.55
CA LYS A 249 -34.47 -36.58 22.26
C LYS A 249 -33.26 -37.46 22.55
N SER A 250 -33.52 -38.76 22.52
CA SER A 250 -32.61 -39.90 22.67
C SER A 250 -31.17 -39.57 23.06
N LEU A 251 -30.90 -39.75 24.35
CA LEU A 251 -29.58 -39.97 24.92
C LEU A 251 -28.76 -40.85 23.99
N LEU A 252 -27.77 -40.27 23.31
CA LEU A 252 -26.50 -40.97 23.15
C LEU A 252 -25.91 -41.01 24.55
N THR A 253 -25.95 -42.17 25.16
CA THR A 253 -25.26 -42.38 26.43
C THR A 253 -23.76 -42.16 26.20
N PRO A 254 -22.96 -41.88 27.24
CA PRO A 254 -21.50 -41.91 27.13
C PRO A 254 -20.97 -43.21 26.49
N ALA A 255 -21.70 -44.33 26.66
CA ALA A 255 -21.42 -45.59 25.99
C ALA A 255 -21.70 -45.55 24.47
N ASP A 256 -22.73 -44.85 24.00
CA ASP A 256 -23.00 -44.69 22.56
C ASP A 256 -22.01 -43.74 21.88
N PHE A 257 -21.50 -42.73 22.60
CA PHE A 257 -20.43 -41.86 22.12
C PHE A 257 -19.10 -42.61 22.00
N GLN A 258 -18.75 -43.45 22.99
CA GLN A 258 -17.56 -44.29 22.96
C GLN A 258 -17.64 -45.39 21.89
N LYS A 259 -18.83 -45.92 21.62
CA LYS A 259 -19.08 -46.91 20.55
C LYS A 259 -18.92 -46.29 19.15
N ARG A 260 -19.39 -45.05 18.95
CA ARG A 260 -19.24 -44.32 17.67
C ARG A 260 -17.79 -43.88 17.41
N LEU A 261 -17.03 -43.51 18.44
CA LEU A 261 -15.59 -43.25 18.30
C LEU A 261 -14.79 -44.54 18.04
N GLY A 262 -15.17 -45.66 18.68
CA GLY A 262 -14.59 -46.98 18.42
C GLY A 262 -14.84 -47.49 17.00
N ASP A 263 -16.05 -47.31 16.47
CA ASP A 263 -16.41 -47.69 15.11
C ASP A 263 -15.73 -46.79 14.06
N PHE A 264 -15.48 -45.50 14.35
CA PHE A 264 -14.67 -44.63 13.48
C PHE A 264 -13.18 -45.03 13.45
N PHE A 265 -12.63 -45.47 14.58
CA PHE A 265 -11.26 -45.99 14.63
C PHE A 265 -11.13 -47.36 13.93
N LEU A 266 -12.11 -48.26 14.07
CA LEU A 266 -12.10 -49.58 13.43
C LEU A 266 -12.36 -49.51 11.91
N THR A 267 -13.22 -48.61 11.45
CA THR A 267 -13.44 -48.38 10.01
C THR A 267 -12.27 -47.65 9.35
N GLY A 268 -11.59 -46.75 10.07
CA GLY A 268 -10.32 -46.15 9.64
C GLY A 268 -9.16 -47.15 9.56
N LEU A 269 -9.10 -48.13 10.47
CA LEU A 269 -8.09 -49.19 10.46
C LEU A 269 -8.35 -50.25 9.36
N ALA A 270 -9.61 -50.55 9.06
CA ALA A 270 -9.98 -51.47 7.97
C ALA A 270 -9.67 -50.90 6.58
N LEU A 271 -9.81 -49.57 6.40
CA LEU A 271 -9.51 -48.90 5.12
C LEU A 271 -8.00 -48.71 4.88
N SER A 272 -7.20 -48.62 5.94
CA SER A 272 -5.73 -48.55 5.85
C SER A 272 -5.07 -49.92 5.65
N LEU A 273 -5.72 -51.03 6.02
CA LEU A 273 -5.25 -52.39 5.71
C LEU A 273 -5.57 -52.85 4.27
N LEU A 274 -6.59 -52.29 3.62
CA LEU A 274 -6.88 -52.55 2.19
C LEU A 274 -5.95 -51.79 1.23
N ALA A 275 -5.35 -50.67 1.67
CA ALA A 275 -4.36 -49.93 0.88
C ALA A 275 -2.94 -50.55 0.89
N ALA A 276 -2.63 -51.41 1.85
CA ALA A 276 -1.31 -52.04 1.98
C ALA A 276 -1.14 -53.35 1.17
N TRP A 277 -2.22 -53.92 0.61
CA TRP A 277 -2.17 -55.17 -0.16
C TRP A 277 -2.30 -54.98 -1.69
N GLY A 278 -2.39 -53.73 -2.16
CA GLY A 278 -2.44 -53.38 -3.58
C GLY A 278 -1.09 -53.08 -4.23
N SER A 279 -0.03 -52.86 -3.45
CA SER A 279 1.28 -52.37 -3.94
C SER A 279 2.38 -53.44 -4.03
N ARG A 280 2.06 -54.73 -3.82
CA ARG A 280 3.05 -55.83 -3.84
C ARG A 280 2.91 -56.85 -4.98
N ARG A 281 2.21 -56.49 -6.05
CA ARG A 281 2.27 -57.23 -7.33
C ARG A 281 2.23 -56.27 -8.52
N ARG A 282 3.39 -55.72 -8.86
CA ARG A 282 3.93 -55.54 -10.22
C ARG A 282 5.39 -55.15 -10.12
#